data_AF-A0A925MQV7-F1
#
_entry.id   AF-A0A925MQV7-F1
#
_cell.length_a   1.000
_cell.length_b   1.000
_cell.length_c   1.000
_cell.angle_alpha   90.00
_cell.angle_beta   90.00
_cell.angle_gamma   90.00
#
_symmetry.space_group_name_H-M   'P 1'
#
loop_
_entity.id
_entity.type
_entity.pdbx_description
1 polymer ?
#
loop_
_entity_poly.entity_id
_entity_poly.type
_entity_poly.pdbx_seq_one_letter_code
_entity_poly.pdbx_strand_id
1 'polypeptide(L)'
;MASEFDSVIAVNRFGLGALPGELVLAKSDPRGWLAAQVKGNRAQSDAIAKLPTSTEIFKRYVDAQEARRDERAERTQETGAEAVQAQRVVQGIRQVLAPVYLEQVAARYRIAGSTDEPLRERLIHFWTNHFAVSADKVAVIGLAGALENEAIRPHLGSRFVDMLVAVESHPAMILYLDNQQSSGPNSQLARLSSRRQGRGDNEQRKIGINENLAREI
;
A
#
# COMPACT_ATOMS: atom_id res chain seq x y z
N MET A 1 -23.48 29.86 20.26
CA MET A 1 -22.29 29.20 20.82
C MET A 1 -22.47 27.70 20.63
N ALA A 2 -21.45 27.00 20.15
CA ALA A 2 -21.50 25.54 20.09
C ALA A 2 -21.54 24.97 21.52
N SER A 3 -22.23 23.84 21.71
CA SER A 3 -22.33 23.23 23.04
C SER A 3 -21.03 22.50 23.40
N GLU A 4 -20.76 22.35 24.70
CA GLU A 4 -19.67 21.48 25.18
C GLU A 4 -19.82 20.05 24.65
N PHE A 5 -21.07 19.58 24.52
CA PHE A 5 -21.40 18.30 23.91
C PHE A 5 -20.94 18.20 22.44
N ASP A 6 -21.07 19.27 21.66
CA ASP A 6 -20.61 19.29 20.26
C ASP A 6 -19.08 19.16 20.16
N SER A 7 -18.33 19.77 21.08
CA SER A 7 -16.87 19.61 21.13
C SER A 7 -16.46 18.18 21.50
N VAL A 8 -17.19 17.53 22.43
CA VAL A 8 -16.98 16.12 22.78
C VAL A 8 -17.26 15.20 21.59
N ILE A 9 -18.33 15.46 20.83
CA ILE A 9 -18.63 14.74 19.60
C ILE A 9 -17.49 14.92 18.58
N ALA A 10 -17.04 16.16 18.36
CA ALA A 10 -16.01 16.44 17.36
C ALA A 10 -14.73 15.64 17.62
N VAL A 11 -14.19 15.70 18.84
CA VAL A 11 -12.90 15.05 19.15
C VAL A 11 -13.00 13.53 19.26
N ASN A 12 -14.13 12.98 19.75
CA ASN A 12 -14.25 11.52 19.98
C ASN A 12 -14.92 10.76 18.84
N ARG A 13 -16.00 11.31 18.26
CA ARG A 13 -16.75 10.61 17.19
C ARG A 13 -16.11 10.77 15.83
N PHE A 14 -15.55 11.94 15.55
CA PHE A 14 -14.90 12.25 14.27
C PHE A 14 -13.37 12.18 14.35
N GLY A 15 -12.77 12.52 15.49
CA GLY A 15 -11.34 12.32 15.74
C GLY A 15 -10.97 10.88 16.10
N LEU A 16 -9.78 10.72 16.68
CA LEU A 16 -9.20 9.45 17.13
C LEU A 16 -9.32 9.27 18.66
N GLY A 17 -10.14 10.10 19.31
CA GLY A 17 -10.18 10.26 20.76
C GLY A 17 -9.50 11.56 21.19
N ALA A 18 -9.99 12.17 22.25
CA ALA A 18 -9.50 13.48 22.71
C ALA A 18 -8.07 13.39 23.28
N LEU A 19 -7.14 14.10 22.68
CA LEU A 19 -5.85 14.43 23.29
C LEU A 19 -5.99 15.57 24.32
N PRO A 20 -5.05 15.70 25.27
CA PRO A 20 -5.05 16.81 26.21
C PRO A 20 -5.13 18.17 25.48
N GLY A 21 -6.15 18.96 25.81
CA GLY A 21 -6.36 20.30 25.24
C GLY A 21 -7.25 20.37 23.99
N GLU A 22 -7.51 19.27 23.28
CA GLU A 22 -8.32 19.30 22.05
C GLU A 22 -9.78 19.73 22.27
N LEU A 23 -10.35 19.35 23.43
CA LEU A 23 -11.70 19.80 23.80
C LEU A 23 -11.77 21.33 23.89
N VAL A 24 -10.71 21.98 24.36
CA VAL A 24 -10.62 23.45 24.46
C VAL A 24 -10.50 24.05 23.05
N LEU A 25 -9.67 23.45 22.20
CA LEU A 25 -9.47 23.90 20.82
C LEU A 25 -10.76 23.81 20.00
N ALA A 26 -11.52 22.72 20.15
CA ALA A 26 -12.77 22.52 19.42
C ALA A 26 -13.96 23.30 20.02
N LYS A 27 -13.87 23.82 21.25
CA LYS A 27 -15.02 24.37 22.01
C LYS A 27 -15.72 25.54 21.32
N SER A 28 -14.95 26.45 20.72
CA SER A 28 -15.50 27.68 20.13
C SER A 28 -16.26 27.41 18.83
N ASP A 29 -15.72 26.54 17.97
CA ASP A 29 -16.31 26.13 16.70
C ASP A 29 -15.92 24.67 16.35
N PRO A 30 -16.65 23.67 16.88
CA PRO A 30 -16.33 22.26 16.65
C PRO A 30 -16.43 21.86 15.18
N ARG A 31 -17.39 22.45 14.45
CA ARG A 31 -17.60 22.15 13.02
C ARG A 31 -16.49 22.78 12.18
N GLY A 32 -16.11 24.03 12.46
CA GLY A 32 -14.98 24.67 11.82
C GLY A 32 -13.67 23.95 12.09
N TRP A 33 -13.46 23.50 13.34
CA TRP A 33 -12.28 22.70 13.72
C TRP A 33 -12.17 21.41 12.90
N LEU A 34 -13.26 20.66 12.72
CA LEU A 34 -13.29 19.48 11.85
C LEU A 34 -13.11 19.84 10.37
N ALA A 35 -13.82 20.86 9.88
CA ALA A 35 -13.78 21.25 8.47
C ALA A 35 -12.39 21.73 8.03
N ALA A 36 -11.64 22.37 8.93
CA ALA A 36 -10.26 22.80 8.67
C ALA A 36 -9.33 21.60 8.38
N GLN A 37 -9.57 20.46 9.03
CA GLN A 37 -8.74 19.26 8.89
C GLN A 37 -8.95 18.55 7.54
N VAL A 38 -10.09 18.71 6.88
CA VAL A 38 -10.36 18.01 5.61
C VAL A 38 -9.82 18.79 4.41
N LYS A 39 -9.72 20.11 4.52
CA LYS A 39 -9.39 21.00 3.39
C LYS A 39 -7.89 21.07 3.10
N GLY A 40 -7.56 21.01 1.82
CA GLY A 40 -6.21 21.27 1.30
C GLY A 40 -5.21 20.14 1.58
N ASN A 41 -4.13 20.16 0.82
CA ASN A 41 -3.04 19.19 0.98
C ASN A 41 -2.18 19.56 2.19
N ARG A 42 -1.55 18.55 2.79
CA ARG A 42 -0.59 18.72 3.87
C ARG A 42 0.77 18.23 3.38
N ALA A 43 1.82 18.91 3.84
CA ALA A 43 3.16 18.34 3.70
C ALA A 43 3.21 17.02 4.49
N GLN A 44 3.99 16.06 4.00
CA GLN A 44 4.27 14.85 4.77
C GLN A 44 5.02 15.25 6.05
N SER A 45 4.69 14.59 7.16
CA SER A 45 5.45 14.77 8.40
C SER A 45 6.86 14.19 8.25
N ASP A 46 7.81 14.72 9.01
CA ASP A 46 9.18 14.21 9.06
C ASP A 46 9.23 12.72 9.40
N ALA A 47 8.26 12.23 10.18
CA ALA A 47 8.15 10.82 10.53
C ALA A 47 7.84 9.92 9.32
N ILE A 48 7.09 10.42 8.34
CA ILE A 48 6.81 9.73 7.07
C ILE A 48 7.93 9.95 6.07
N ALA A 49 8.44 11.18 5.95
CA ALA A 49 9.44 11.54 4.96
C ALA A 49 10.79 10.79 5.11
N LYS A 50 11.06 10.25 6.32
CA LYS A 50 12.25 9.43 6.60
C LYS A 50 12.07 7.95 6.28
N LEU A 51 10.85 7.50 6.02
CA LEU A 51 10.58 6.11 5.71
C LEU A 51 11.02 5.79 4.28
N PRO A 52 11.40 4.53 3.99
CA PRO A 52 11.72 4.12 2.63
C PRO A 52 10.54 4.35 1.69
N THR A 53 10.82 4.98 0.55
CA THR A 53 9.88 5.15 -0.56
C THR A 53 9.59 3.84 -1.26
N SER A 54 8.50 3.77 -2.01
CA SER A 54 8.13 2.62 -2.86
C SER A 54 9.26 2.22 -3.81
N THR A 55 10.01 3.20 -4.33
CA THR A 55 11.18 2.96 -5.20
C THR A 55 12.33 2.29 -4.44
N GLU A 56 12.66 2.77 -3.24
CA GLU A 56 13.71 2.17 -2.40
C GLU A 56 13.31 0.78 -1.92
N ILE A 57 12.04 0.58 -1.58
CA ILE A 57 11.49 -0.73 -1.21
C ILE A 57 11.57 -1.70 -2.39
N PHE A 58 11.19 -1.25 -3.58
CA PHE A 58 11.26 -2.07 -4.79
C PHE A 58 12.71 -2.43 -5.13
N LYS A 59 13.65 -1.50 -4.95
CA LYS A 59 15.08 -1.80 -5.07
C LYS A 59 15.53 -2.90 -4.11
N ARG A 60 15.15 -2.81 -2.81
CA ARG A 60 15.45 -3.87 -1.82
C ARG A 60 14.86 -5.23 -2.23
N TYR A 61 13.67 -5.24 -2.82
CA TYR A 61 13.05 -6.45 -3.35
C TYR A 61 13.88 -7.06 -4.49
N VAL A 62 14.29 -6.23 -5.46
CA VAL A 62 15.11 -6.68 -6.60
C VAL A 62 16.48 -7.18 -6.12
N ASP A 63 17.17 -6.41 -5.28
CA ASP A 63 18.48 -6.78 -4.73
C ASP A 63 18.39 -8.12 -3.97
N ALA A 64 17.31 -8.34 -3.20
CA ALA A 64 17.07 -9.60 -2.49
C ALA A 64 16.76 -10.77 -3.43
N GLN A 65 16.13 -10.53 -4.59
CA GLN A 65 15.90 -11.55 -5.60
C GLN A 65 17.20 -11.94 -6.33
N GLU A 66 18.01 -10.95 -6.69
CA GLU A 66 19.29 -11.15 -7.40
C GLU A 66 20.31 -11.89 -6.55
N ALA A 67 20.54 -11.44 -5.31
CA ALA A 67 21.46 -12.11 -4.38
C ALA A 67 21.12 -13.60 -4.21
N ARG A 68 19.83 -13.95 -4.20
CA ARG A 68 19.37 -15.34 -4.08
C ARG A 68 19.47 -16.12 -5.38
N ARG A 69 19.35 -15.44 -6.53
CA ARG A 69 19.61 -16.05 -7.84
C ARG A 69 21.09 -16.42 -7.98
N ASP A 70 21.99 -15.57 -7.50
CA ASP A 70 23.43 -15.81 -7.54
C ASP A 70 23.81 -16.96 -6.59
N GLU A 71 23.30 -16.96 -5.35
CA GLU A 71 23.45 -18.10 -4.43
C GLU A 71 22.95 -19.42 -5.03
N ARG A 72 21.89 -19.37 -5.86
CA ARG A 72 21.37 -20.55 -6.57
C ARG A 72 22.31 -21.01 -7.69
N ALA A 73 22.85 -20.08 -8.47
CA ALA A 73 23.78 -20.40 -9.55
C ALA A 73 25.06 -21.06 -9.00
N GLU A 74 25.53 -20.61 -7.84
CA GLU A 74 26.69 -21.16 -7.15
C GLU A 74 26.45 -22.56 -6.55
N ARG A 75 25.21 -22.88 -6.12
CA ARG A 75 24.86 -24.18 -5.50
C ARG A 75 24.39 -25.25 -6.49
N THR A 76 24.87 -25.23 -7.72
CA THR A 76 24.48 -26.21 -8.75
C THR A 76 25.02 -27.61 -8.40
N GLN A 77 24.31 -28.38 -7.57
CA GLN A 77 24.35 -29.86 -7.46
C GLN A 77 23.41 -30.46 -6.37
N GLU A 78 22.13 -30.06 -6.27
CA GLU A 78 21.14 -30.85 -5.52
C GLU A 78 19.79 -30.90 -6.25
N THR A 79 19.53 -32.01 -6.94
CA THR A 79 18.22 -32.33 -7.54
C THR A 79 17.26 -32.88 -6.49
N GLY A 80 16.11 -32.21 -6.30
CA GLY A 80 14.97 -32.77 -5.55
C GLY A 80 14.19 -31.85 -4.61
N ALA A 81 14.56 -30.58 -4.46
CA ALA A 81 13.97 -29.71 -3.42
C ALA A 81 13.45 -28.34 -3.93
N GLU A 82 12.82 -28.29 -5.11
CA GLU A 82 12.32 -27.03 -5.69
C GLU A 82 11.37 -26.25 -4.78
N ALA A 83 10.44 -26.95 -4.11
CA ALA A 83 9.50 -26.32 -3.17
C ALA A 83 10.21 -25.75 -1.93
N VAL A 84 11.18 -26.48 -1.37
CA VAL A 84 11.99 -26.02 -0.22
C VAL A 84 12.82 -24.79 -0.62
N GLN A 85 13.34 -24.78 -1.84
CA GLN A 85 14.14 -23.67 -2.34
C GLN A 85 13.28 -22.43 -2.63
N ALA A 86 12.10 -22.59 -3.23
CA ALA A 86 11.14 -21.51 -3.41
C ALA A 86 10.74 -20.90 -2.06
N GLN A 87 10.51 -21.73 -1.05
CA GLN A 87 10.19 -21.27 0.30
C GLN A 87 11.33 -20.46 0.93
N ARG A 88 12.59 -20.87 0.72
CA ARG A 88 13.77 -20.11 1.20
C ARG A 88 13.88 -18.73 0.55
N VAL A 89 13.62 -18.61 -0.75
CA VAL A 89 13.61 -17.32 -1.46
C VAL A 89 12.55 -16.40 -0.86
N VAL A 90 11.32 -16.91 -0.69
CA VAL A 90 10.20 -16.17 -0.09
C VAL A 90 10.55 -15.72 1.34
N GLN A 91 11.15 -16.59 2.15
CA GLN A 91 11.60 -16.24 3.50
C GLN A 91 12.69 -15.16 3.50
N GLY A 92 13.67 -15.24 2.58
CA GLY A 92 14.73 -14.24 2.47
C GLY A 92 14.21 -12.85 2.11
N ILE A 93 13.29 -12.76 1.15
CA ILE A 93 12.64 -11.49 0.80
C ILE A 93 11.84 -10.95 1.99
N ARG A 94 11.11 -11.83 2.68
CA ARG A 94 10.35 -11.44 3.88
C ARG A 94 11.26 -10.90 4.98
N GLN A 95 12.45 -11.47 5.18
CA GLN A 95 13.43 -10.97 6.16
C GLN A 95 13.89 -9.54 5.85
N VAL A 96 14.02 -9.18 4.57
CA VAL A 96 14.43 -7.83 4.15
C VAL A 96 13.28 -6.83 4.25
N LEU A 97 12.07 -7.23 3.88
CA LEU A 97 10.93 -6.30 3.74
C LEU A 97 10.03 -6.21 4.98
N ALA A 98 9.96 -7.24 5.83
CA ALA A 98 9.15 -7.20 7.05
C ALA A 98 9.55 -6.07 8.03
N PRO A 99 10.85 -5.77 8.24
CA PRO A 99 11.24 -4.62 9.07
C PRO A 99 10.70 -3.29 8.52
N VAL A 100 10.69 -3.13 7.18
CA VAL A 100 10.14 -1.92 6.54
C VAL A 100 8.64 -1.79 6.82
N TYR A 101 7.90 -2.89 6.67
CA TYR A 101 6.48 -2.92 7.01
C TYR A 101 6.22 -2.50 8.47
N LEU A 102 6.98 -3.06 9.41
CA LEU A 102 6.84 -2.73 10.83
C LEU A 102 7.15 -1.26 11.12
N GLU A 103 8.16 -0.68 10.48
CA GLU A 103 8.50 0.74 10.64
C GLU A 103 7.39 1.66 10.12
N GLN A 104 6.79 1.33 8.98
CA GLN A 104 5.65 2.02 8.39
C GLN A 104 4.42 1.97 9.33
N VAL A 105 4.11 0.78 9.85
CA VAL A 105 3.01 0.60 10.83
C VAL A 105 3.27 1.40 12.10
N ALA A 106 4.50 1.37 12.62
CA ALA A 106 4.89 2.14 13.80
C ALA A 106 4.78 3.65 13.57
N ALA A 107 5.12 4.14 12.38
CA ALA A 107 4.97 5.55 12.02
C ALA A 107 3.49 5.97 11.96
N ARG A 108 2.63 5.14 11.36
CA ARG A 108 1.18 5.35 11.32
C ARG A 108 0.58 5.53 12.71
N TYR A 109 0.89 4.63 13.65
CA TYR A 109 0.37 4.73 15.02
C TYR A 109 0.97 5.89 15.82
N ARG A 110 2.25 6.23 15.60
CA ARG A 110 2.84 7.42 16.23
C ARG A 110 2.13 8.70 15.81
N ILE A 111 1.86 8.86 14.52
CA ILE A 111 1.13 10.03 13.99
C ILE A 111 -0.29 10.04 14.53
N ALA A 112 -1.00 8.91 14.49
CA ALA A 112 -2.36 8.80 15.01
C ALA A 112 -2.46 9.20 16.50
N GLY A 113 -1.42 8.91 17.30
CA GLY A 113 -1.37 9.24 18.72
C GLY A 113 -0.90 10.65 19.05
N SER A 114 -0.42 11.43 18.09
CA SER A 114 0.18 12.76 18.34
C SER A 114 -0.21 13.85 17.34
N THR A 115 -1.17 13.58 16.47
CA THR A 115 -1.60 14.52 15.43
C THR A 115 -2.52 15.60 15.99
N ASP A 116 -2.39 16.82 15.47
CA ASP A 116 -3.36 17.91 15.69
C ASP A 116 -4.53 17.86 14.67
N GLU A 117 -4.53 16.88 13.75
CA GLU A 117 -5.56 16.68 12.73
C GLU A 117 -6.16 15.26 12.78
N PRO A 118 -6.82 14.86 13.89
CA PRO A 118 -7.27 13.49 14.08
C PRO A 118 -8.36 13.03 13.09
N LEU A 119 -9.24 13.93 12.62
CA LEU A 119 -10.20 13.58 11.57
C LEU A 119 -9.48 13.28 10.25
N ARG A 120 -8.43 14.03 9.92
CA ARG A 120 -7.63 13.77 8.72
C ARG A 120 -6.98 12.39 8.78
N GLU A 121 -6.32 12.05 9.88
CA GLU A 121 -5.73 10.70 10.04
C GLU A 121 -6.79 9.59 10.02
N ARG A 122 -7.96 9.83 10.60
CA ARG A 122 -9.08 8.88 10.51
C ARG A 122 -9.56 8.66 9.08
N LEU A 123 -9.61 9.72 8.26
CA LEU A 123 -9.95 9.61 6.84
C LEU A 123 -8.86 8.90 6.04
N ILE A 124 -7.58 9.13 6.36
CA ILE A 124 -6.47 8.36 5.76
C ILE A 124 -6.68 6.87 6.06
N HIS A 125 -6.94 6.51 7.33
CA HIS A 125 -7.20 5.12 7.70
C HIS A 125 -8.42 4.53 6.99
N PHE A 126 -9.49 5.31 6.83
CA PHE A 126 -10.67 4.90 6.07
C PHE A 126 -10.32 4.58 4.61
N TRP A 127 -9.60 5.46 3.92
CA TRP A 127 -9.23 5.25 2.53
C TRP A 127 -8.19 4.14 2.35
N THR A 128 -7.24 3.99 3.28
CA THR A 128 -6.31 2.85 3.27
C THR A 128 -7.06 1.52 3.44
N ASN A 129 -8.15 1.51 4.20
CA ASN A 129 -9.00 0.33 4.34
C ASN A 129 -9.92 0.12 3.13
N HIS A 130 -10.33 1.18 2.43
CA HIS A 130 -11.12 1.07 1.21
C HIS A 130 -10.25 0.53 0.05
N PHE A 131 -9.08 1.13 -0.17
CA PHE A 131 -8.09 0.69 -1.16
C PHE A 131 -7.10 -0.30 -0.56
N ALA A 132 -7.62 -1.35 0.08
CA ALA A 132 -6.81 -2.28 0.84
C ALA A 132 -5.91 -3.13 -0.05
N VAL A 133 -4.66 -3.30 0.39
CA VAL A 133 -3.72 -4.29 -0.16
C VAL A 133 -3.28 -5.23 0.96
N SER A 134 -3.04 -6.50 0.64
CA SER A 134 -2.59 -7.47 1.65
C SER A 134 -1.06 -7.53 1.75
N ALA A 135 -0.54 -7.26 2.94
CA ALA A 135 0.87 -7.44 3.29
C ALA A 135 1.29 -8.92 3.38
N ASP A 136 0.35 -9.88 3.33
CA ASP A 136 0.66 -11.31 3.29
C ASP A 136 1.30 -11.72 1.96
N LYS A 137 1.00 -10.98 0.89
CA LYS A 137 1.67 -11.15 -0.40
C LYS A 137 3.08 -10.60 -0.28
N VAL A 138 4.09 -11.47 -0.37
CA VAL A 138 5.50 -11.11 -0.13
C VAL A 138 6.02 -9.98 -1.03
N ALA A 139 5.52 -9.88 -2.27
CA ALA A 139 5.85 -8.77 -3.16
C ALA A 139 5.27 -7.41 -2.71
N VAL A 140 4.27 -7.41 -1.82
CA VAL A 140 3.52 -6.23 -1.35
C VAL A 140 3.89 -5.84 0.09
N ILE A 141 4.43 -6.76 0.90
CA ILE A 141 4.67 -6.57 2.34
C ILE A 141 5.30 -5.21 2.69
N GLY A 142 6.39 -4.83 2.02
CA GLY A 142 7.07 -3.54 2.27
C GLY A 142 6.32 -2.34 1.69
N LEU A 143 5.48 -2.53 0.67
CA LEU A 143 4.82 -1.48 -0.10
C LEU A 143 3.45 -1.06 0.48
N ALA A 144 2.85 -1.86 1.35
CA ALA A 144 1.52 -1.57 1.91
C ALA A 144 1.47 -0.21 2.63
N GLY A 145 2.49 0.10 3.45
CA GLY A 145 2.61 1.41 4.10
C GLY A 145 2.96 2.55 3.12
N ALA A 146 3.76 2.27 2.09
CA ALA A 146 4.08 3.24 1.05
C ALA A 146 2.83 3.68 0.27
N LEU A 147 1.89 2.77 -0.01
CA LEU A 147 0.61 3.11 -0.67
C LEU A 147 -0.15 4.18 0.13
N GLU A 148 -0.27 4.01 1.43
CA GLU A 148 -0.92 5.00 2.31
C GLU A 148 -0.19 6.35 2.23
N ASN A 149 1.14 6.34 2.30
CA ASN A 149 1.95 7.54 2.45
C ASN A 149 2.18 8.30 1.14
N GLU A 150 2.21 7.62 0.00
CA GLU A 150 2.50 8.18 -1.32
C GLU A 150 1.24 8.43 -2.15
N ALA A 151 0.22 7.56 -2.05
CA ALA A 151 -1.00 7.69 -2.85
C ALA A 151 -2.16 8.32 -2.08
N ILE A 152 -2.39 7.94 -0.82
CA ILE A 152 -3.60 8.37 -0.09
C ILE A 152 -3.38 9.68 0.66
N ARG A 153 -2.39 9.72 1.54
CA ARG A 153 -2.09 10.85 2.45
C ARG A 153 -1.89 12.18 1.70
N PRO A 154 -1.14 12.26 0.59
CA PRO A 154 -0.93 13.53 -0.13
C PRO A 154 -2.18 14.02 -0.88
N HIS A 155 -3.08 13.10 -1.25
CA HIS A 155 -4.24 13.38 -2.10
C HIS A 155 -5.55 13.54 -1.33
N LEU A 156 -5.54 13.42 0.00
CA LEU A 156 -6.76 13.48 0.80
C LEU A 156 -7.51 14.82 0.72
N GLY A 157 -6.80 15.91 0.48
CA GLY A 157 -7.39 17.24 0.28
C GLY A 157 -7.68 17.60 -1.18
N SER A 158 -7.42 16.68 -2.13
CA SER A 158 -7.54 16.89 -3.57
C SER A 158 -8.83 16.29 -4.14
N ARG A 159 -8.97 16.22 -5.48
CA ARG A 159 -10.14 15.56 -6.09
C ARG A 159 -10.00 14.05 -5.90
N PHE A 160 -11.13 13.37 -5.71
CA PHE A 160 -11.15 11.91 -5.59
C PHE A 160 -10.42 11.20 -6.74
N VAL A 161 -10.63 11.65 -7.99
CA VAL A 161 -9.97 11.06 -9.16
C VAL A 161 -8.44 11.14 -9.10
N ASP A 162 -7.88 12.17 -8.45
CA ASP A 162 -6.42 12.31 -8.34
C ASP A 162 -5.87 11.27 -7.34
N MET A 163 -6.58 11.03 -6.24
CA MET A 163 -6.27 9.93 -5.31
C MET A 163 -6.46 8.56 -5.98
N LEU A 164 -7.56 8.36 -6.70
CA LEU A 164 -7.87 7.11 -7.38
C LEU A 164 -6.75 6.73 -8.36
N VAL A 165 -6.35 7.66 -9.22
CA VAL A 165 -5.25 7.44 -10.17
C VAL A 165 -3.95 7.16 -9.44
N ALA A 166 -3.64 7.88 -8.35
CA ALA A 166 -2.45 7.63 -7.56
C ALA A 166 -2.46 6.21 -6.93
N VAL A 167 -3.59 5.73 -6.43
CA VAL A 167 -3.75 4.40 -5.86
C VAL A 167 -3.62 3.31 -6.93
N GLU A 168 -4.37 3.42 -8.02
CA GLU A 168 -4.39 2.41 -9.10
C GLU A 168 -3.03 2.24 -9.78
N SER A 169 -2.25 3.33 -9.88
CA SER A 169 -0.92 3.32 -10.47
C SER A 169 0.20 2.98 -9.49
N HIS A 170 -0.08 2.89 -8.19
CA HIS A 170 0.93 2.60 -7.18
C HIS A 170 1.40 1.14 -7.28
N PRO A 171 2.72 0.85 -7.16
CA PRO A 171 3.26 -0.50 -7.30
C PRO A 171 2.65 -1.52 -6.33
N ALA A 172 2.25 -1.11 -5.13
CA ALA A 172 1.53 -1.97 -4.18
C ALA A 172 0.23 -2.53 -4.77
N MET A 173 -0.60 -1.67 -5.38
CA MET A 173 -1.91 -2.05 -5.92
C MET A 173 -1.75 -2.92 -7.17
N ILE A 174 -0.83 -2.51 -8.07
CA ILE A 174 -0.48 -3.27 -9.27
C ILE A 174 -0.05 -4.70 -8.91
N LEU A 175 0.88 -4.84 -7.97
CA LEU A 175 1.38 -6.14 -7.52
C LEU A 175 0.34 -6.93 -6.74
N TYR A 176 -0.49 -6.27 -5.92
CA TYR A 176 -1.54 -6.95 -5.15
C TYR A 176 -2.54 -7.65 -6.07
N LEU A 177 -3.02 -6.93 -7.08
CA LEU A 177 -4.05 -7.41 -8.01
C LEU A 177 -3.49 -8.19 -9.21
N ASP A 178 -2.19 -8.37 -9.29
CA ASP A 178 -1.48 -9.04 -10.39
C ASP A 178 -1.61 -8.34 -11.76
N ASN A 179 -1.78 -7.02 -11.77
CA ASN A 179 -1.95 -6.25 -12.99
C ASN A 179 -0.72 -6.31 -13.91
N GLN A 180 0.47 -6.53 -13.33
CA GLN A 180 1.71 -6.76 -14.10
C GLN A 180 1.65 -8.03 -14.97
N GLN A 181 0.73 -8.96 -14.70
CA GLN A 181 0.54 -10.18 -15.49
C GLN A 181 -0.50 -10.00 -16.61
N SER A 182 -1.23 -8.88 -16.62
CA SER A 182 -2.26 -8.60 -17.63
C SER A 182 -1.64 -8.50 -19.02
N SER A 183 -2.20 -9.19 -20.00
CA SER A 183 -1.76 -9.12 -21.39
C SER A 183 -2.94 -8.93 -22.34
N GLY A 184 -2.86 -7.88 -23.16
CA GLY A 184 -3.86 -7.62 -24.18
C GLY A 184 -3.92 -8.74 -25.24
N PRO A 185 -5.11 -9.02 -25.83
CA PRO A 185 -5.29 -10.08 -26.83
C PRO A 185 -4.36 -9.98 -28.06
N ASN A 186 -3.99 -8.76 -28.43
CA ASN A 186 -3.11 -8.48 -29.58
C ASN A 186 -1.63 -8.34 -29.21
N SER A 187 -1.26 -8.56 -27.94
CA SER A 187 0.12 -8.46 -27.49
C SER A 187 1.01 -9.53 -28.13
N GLN A 188 2.31 -9.26 -28.22
CA GLN A 188 3.27 -10.27 -28.69
C GLN A 188 3.26 -11.50 -27.76
N LEU A 189 3.16 -11.28 -26.45
CA LEU A 189 3.10 -12.35 -25.45
C LEU A 189 1.88 -13.27 -25.68
N ALA A 190 0.68 -12.70 -25.85
CA ALA A 190 -0.54 -13.45 -26.11
C ALA A 190 -0.45 -14.27 -27.42
N ARG A 191 0.06 -13.67 -28.50
CA ARG A 191 0.24 -14.36 -29.80
C ARG A 191 1.23 -15.52 -29.71
N LEU A 192 2.32 -15.35 -28.96
CA LEU A 192 3.31 -16.40 -28.74
C LEU A 192 2.73 -17.55 -27.89
N SER A 193 1.91 -17.25 -26.86
CA SER A 193 1.22 -18.29 -26.10
C SER A 193 0.22 -19.07 -26.94
N SER A 194 -0.59 -18.39 -27.77
CA SER A 194 -1.59 -19.07 -28.63
C SER A 194 -0.93 -19.99 -29.66
N ARG A 195 0.24 -19.64 -30.19
CA ARG A 195 1.02 -20.49 -31.10
C ARG A 195 1.57 -21.75 -30.43
N ARG A 196 1.93 -21.68 -29.14
CA ARG A 196 2.34 -22.85 -28.35
C ARG A 196 1.15 -23.75 -28.03
N GLN A 197 -0.01 -23.15 -27.74
CA GLN A 197 -1.26 -23.86 -27.47
C GLN A 197 -1.75 -24.67 -28.69
N GLY A 198 -1.62 -24.12 -29.91
CA GLY A 198 -1.96 -24.83 -31.16
C GLY A 198 -1.08 -26.05 -31.47
N ARG A 199 -0.03 -26.31 -30.67
CA ARG A 199 0.83 -27.49 -30.78
C ARG A 199 0.48 -28.61 -29.78
N GLY A 200 -0.59 -28.47 -29.00
CA GLY A 200 -1.01 -29.48 -28.01
C GLY A 200 -0.28 -29.42 -26.67
N ASP A 201 0.69 -28.51 -26.52
CA ASP A 201 1.43 -28.31 -25.29
C ASP A 201 0.65 -27.36 -24.35
N ASN A 202 -0.20 -27.96 -23.51
CA ASN A 202 -0.72 -27.40 -22.25
C ASN A 202 -1.84 -26.33 -22.39
N GLU A 203 -3.10 -26.76 -22.22
CA GLU A 203 -4.31 -25.90 -22.26
C GLU A 203 -4.37 -24.85 -21.12
N GLN A 204 -3.60 -25.00 -20.05
CA GLN A 204 -3.80 -24.27 -18.79
C GLN A 204 -3.19 -22.85 -18.72
N ARG A 205 -2.51 -22.36 -19.76
CA ARG A 205 -1.83 -21.03 -19.73
C ARG A 205 -2.36 -20.08 -20.80
N LYS A 206 -3.66 -19.83 -20.80
CA LYS A 206 -4.24 -18.75 -21.62
C LYS A 206 -3.83 -17.41 -20.99
N ILE A 207 -2.82 -16.77 -21.56
CA ILE A 207 -2.43 -15.41 -21.17
C ILE A 207 -3.54 -14.47 -21.68
N GLY A 208 -4.08 -13.63 -20.79
CA GLY A 208 -5.21 -12.75 -21.09
C GLY A 208 -5.21 -11.49 -20.24
N ILE A 209 -6.28 -10.71 -20.39
CA ILE A 209 -6.50 -9.51 -19.58
C ILE A 209 -6.78 -9.95 -18.14
N ASN A 210 -6.08 -9.34 -17.20
CA ASN A 210 -6.40 -9.45 -15.78
C ASN A 210 -7.49 -8.41 -15.43
N GLU A 211 -8.63 -8.87 -14.95
CA GLU A 211 -9.79 -8.04 -14.60
C GLU A 211 -9.86 -7.67 -13.11
N ASN A 212 -8.90 -8.11 -12.29
CA ASN A 212 -8.93 -7.89 -10.83
C ASN A 212 -9.03 -6.40 -10.48
N LEU A 213 -8.27 -5.53 -11.15
CA LEU A 213 -8.36 -4.08 -10.90
C LEU A 213 -9.77 -3.54 -11.11
N ALA A 214 -10.43 -3.92 -12.19
CA ALA A 214 -11.78 -3.44 -12.51
C ALA A 214 -12.87 -4.03 -11.61
N ARG A 215 -12.55 -5.09 -10.84
CA ARG A 215 -13.47 -5.72 -9.90
C ARG A 215 -13.33 -5.16 -8.49
N GLU A 216 -12.11 -4.84 -8.08
CA GLU A 216 -11.78 -4.48 -6.70
C GLU A 216 -11.79 -2.96 -6.45
N ILE A 217 -11.84 -2.13 -7.50
CA ILE A 217 -11.86 -0.66 -7.44
C ILE A 217 -13.18 -0.13 -7.99
#